data_AF-A0A9N7TKY2-F1
#
_entry.id   AF-A0A9N7TKY2-F1
#
_cell.length_a   1.000
_cell.length_b   1.000
_cell.length_c   1.000
_cell.angle_alpha   90.00
_cell.angle_beta   90.00
_cell.angle_gamma   90.00
#
_symmetry.space_group_name_H-M   'P 1'
#
loop_
_entity.id
_entity.type
_entity.pdbx_description
1 polymer ?
#
loop_
_entity_poly.entity_id
_entity_poly.type
_entity_poly.pdbx_seq_one_letter_code
_entity_poly.pdbx_strand_id
1 'polypeptide(L)'
;MDLVELGINSAAVELETLALVRPGVDIHPERSNQNIMKTKELTKQVRDKVVEKYEAGLGYKKISRALNISLSTIKSIIRKWKEYGTTANLPRGGRPPKLKSRTRRK
;
A
#
# COMPACT_ATOMS: atom_id res chain seq x y z
N MET A 1 -50.38 3.80 4.07
CA MET A 1 -49.37 4.60 3.34
C MET A 1 -48.14 3.73 3.31
N ASP A 2 -48.09 2.84 2.33
CA ASP A 2 -47.10 1.76 2.30
C ASP A 2 -45.74 2.30 1.86
N LEU A 3 -44.67 1.68 2.38
CA LEU A 3 -43.27 2.03 2.11
C LEU A 3 -42.82 1.69 0.68
N VAL A 4 -43.74 1.69 -0.29
CA VAL A 4 -43.52 1.44 -1.71
C VAL A 4 -43.39 2.77 -2.49
N GLU A 5 -43.77 3.91 -1.90
CA GLU A 5 -43.82 5.24 -2.55
C GLU A 5 -42.54 6.09 -2.44
N LEU A 6 -41.54 5.66 -1.66
CA LEU A 6 -40.26 6.41 -1.51
C LEU A 6 -39.12 5.88 -2.37
N GLY A 7 -39.36 4.90 -3.25
CA GLY A 7 -38.33 4.43 -4.19
C GLY A 7 -37.04 3.93 -3.53
N ILE A 8 -37.11 3.54 -2.26
CA ILE A 8 -35.99 2.93 -1.55
C ILE A 8 -36.05 1.46 -1.92
N ASN A 9 -35.23 1.07 -2.90
CA ASN A 9 -35.10 -0.32 -3.34
C ASN A 9 -34.83 -1.22 -2.12
N SER A 10 -35.68 -2.22 -1.93
CA SER A 10 -35.57 -3.29 -0.93
C SER A 10 -34.20 -4.00 -0.91
N ALA A 11 -33.36 -3.80 -1.93
CA ALA A 11 -32.00 -4.32 -2.01
C ALA A 11 -30.97 -3.57 -1.15
N ALA A 12 -31.25 -2.34 -0.70
CA ALA A 12 -30.30 -1.56 0.10
C ALA A 12 -30.18 -2.05 1.56
N VAL A 13 -31.25 -2.66 2.10
CA VAL A 13 -31.25 -3.23 3.45
C VAL A 13 -30.53 -4.59 3.49
N GLU A 14 -30.49 -5.32 2.36
CA GLU A 14 -29.87 -6.65 2.26
C GLU A 14 -28.33 -6.65 2.21
N LEU A 15 -27.68 -5.50 2.00
CA LEU A 15 -26.22 -5.38 2.08
C LEU A 15 -25.70 -4.92 3.45
N GLU A 16 -26.57 -4.46 4.35
CA GLU A 16 -26.21 -4.16 5.74
C GLU A 16 -26.53 -5.30 6.71
N THR A 17 -27.52 -6.16 6.43
CA THR A 17 -27.90 -7.27 7.33
C THR A 17 -26.95 -8.48 7.26
N LEU A 18 -26.13 -8.61 6.21
CA LEU A 18 -25.17 -9.71 6.06
C LEU A 18 -23.75 -9.37 6.59
N ALA A 19 -23.65 -8.55 7.63
CA ALA A 19 -22.36 -8.16 8.21
C ALA A 19 -22.18 -8.54 9.70
N LEU A 20 -23.06 -9.38 10.30
CA LEU A 20 -22.95 -9.65 11.76
C LEU A 20 -23.25 -11.06 12.30
N VAL A 21 -23.14 -12.17 11.54
CA VAL A 21 -22.96 -13.52 12.17
C VAL A 21 -22.14 -14.45 11.27
N ARG A 22 -20.82 -14.48 11.45
CA ARG A 22 -19.99 -15.65 11.13
C ARG A 22 -18.99 -15.88 12.27
N PRO A 23 -19.14 -16.93 13.10
CA PRO A 23 -18.11 -17.36 14.02
C PRO A 23 -16.96 -18.02 13.24
N GLY A 24 -15.73 -17.52 13.42
CA GLY A 24 -14.51 -18.31 13.27
C GLY A 24 -13.95 -18.56 11.87
N VAL A 25 -14.30 -17.77 10.85
CA VAL A 25 -13.74 -17.96 9.49
C VAL A 25 -13.39 -16.62 8.83
N ASP A 26 -12.17 -16.14 9.06
CA ASP A 26 -11.56 -15.03 8.31
C ASP A 26 -11.15 -15.50 6.90
N ILE A 27 -12.10 -15.85 6.02
CA ILE A 27 -11.81 -16.02 4.59
C ILE A 27 -11.75 -14.62 3.97
N HIS A 28 -10.53 -14.07 3.95
CA HIS A 28 -10.17 -13.00 3.03
C HIS A 28 -9.94 -13.60 1.63
N PRO A 29 -10.38 -12.93 0.54
CA PRO A 29 -10.25 -13.47 -0.81
C PRO A 29 -8.79 -13.64 -1.20
N GLU A 30 -8.48 -14.83 -1.73
CA GLU A 30 -7.33 -15.22 -2.57
C GLU A 30 -6.21 -14.17 -2.65
N ARG A 31 -5.15 -14.41 -1.88
CA ARG A 31 -3.88 -13.69 -2.01
C ARG A 31 -3.31 -14.05 -3.38
N SER A 32 -3.68 -13.30 -4.43
CA SER A 32 -2.99 -13.42 -5.71
C SER A 32 -1.50 -13.19 -5.43
N ASN A 33 -0.73 -14.26 -5.54
CA ASN A 33 0.70 -14.25 -5.32
C ASN A 33 1.30 -13.61 -6.57
N GLN A 34 1.06 -12.31 -6.71
CA GLN A 34 1.58 -11.52 -7.81
C GLN A 34 3.09 -11.54 -7.64
N ASN A 35 3.74 -12.48 -8.33
CA ASN A 35 5.16 -12.45 -8.60
C ASN A 35 5.39 -11.30 -9.59
N ILE A 36 5.14 -10.08 -9.14
CA ILE A 36 5.47 -8.87 -9.88
C ILE A 36 6.99 -8.93 -10.01
N MET A 37 7.46 -9.17 -11.23
CA MET A 37 8.85 -9.05 -11.64
C MET A 37 9.50 -7.91 -10.85
N LYS A 38 10.48 -8.24 -10.00
CA LYS A 38 11.09 -7.41 -8.92
C LYS A 38 11.87 -6.19 -9.43
N THR A 39 11.52 -5.68 -10.60
CA THR A 39 12.28 -4.66 -11.33
C THR A 39 11.51 -3.36 -11.48
N LYS A 40 10.17 -3.35 -11.33
CA LYS A 40 9.38 -2.12 -11.41
C LYS A 40 9.33 -1.42 -10.05
N GLU A 41 9.86 -0.19 -10.01
CA GLU A 41 9.75 0.65 -8.82
C GLU A 41 8.28 1.02 -8.56
N LEU A 42 7.89 1.00 -7.28
CA LEU A 42 6.55 1.38 -6.86
C LEU A 42 6.31 2.88 -7.12
N THR A 43 5.15 3.24 -7.67
CA THR A 43 4.80 4.64 -7.96
C THR A 43 4.70 5.47 -6.68
N LYS A 44 4.98 6.78 -6.79
CA LYS A 44 4.93 7.72 -5.65
C LYS A 44 3.56 7.70 -4.96
N GLN A 45 2.47 7.68 -5.74
CA GLN A 45 1.10 7.65 -5.23
C GLN A 45 0.83 6.47 -4.31
N VAL A 46 1.37 5.29 -4.61
CA VAL A 46 1.17 4.12 -3.74
C VAL A 46 2.00 4.24 -2.46
N ARG A 47 3.19 4.84 -2.51
CA ARG A 47 3.99 5.13 -1.32
C ARG A 47 3.31 6.16 -0.42
N ASP A 48 2.70 7.19 -1.00
CA ASP A 48 1.95 8.23 -0.28
C ASP A 48 0.75 7.60 0.46
N LYS A 49 -0.01 6.72 -0.20
CA LYS A 49 -1.10 5.95 0.43
C LYS A 49 -0.66 5.03 1.57
N VAL A 50 0.60 4.56 1.56
CA VAL A 50 1.17 3.77 2.67
C VAL A 50 1.42 4.67 3.87
N VAL A 51 1.98 5.87 3.64
CA VAL A 51 2.26 6.83 4.70
C VAL A 51 0.96 7.36 5.33
N GLU A 52 -0.01 7.74 4.52
CA GLU A 52 -1.34 8.20 4.99
C GLU A 52 -1.99 7.17 5.94
N LYS A 53 -2.00 5.90 5.55
CA LYS A 53 -2.54 4.81 6.40
C LYS A 53 -1.71 4.58 7.67
N TYR A 54 -0.40 4.79 7.60
CA TYR A 54 0.48 4.67 8.75
C TYR A 54 0.28 5.81 9.75
N GLU A 55 0.12 7.04 9.27
CA GLU A 55 -0.22 8.22 10.09
C GLU A 55 -1.61 8.10 10.72
N ALA A 56 -2.56 7.45 10.01
CA ALA A 56 -3.86 7.06 10.58
C ALA A 56 -3.77 5.96 11.66
N GLY A 57 -2.58 5.48 12.03
CA GLY A 57 -2.37 4.50 13.09
C GLY A 57 -2.63 3.05 12.70
N LEU A 58 -2.79 2.73 11.41
CA LEU A 58 -2.99 1.35 10.98
C LEU A 58 -1.69 0.54 11.09
N GLY A 59 -1.79 -0.67 11.65
CA GLY A 59 -0.66 -1.58 11.77
C GLY A 59 -0.18 -2.13 10.42
N TYR A 60 1.11 -2.48 10.31
CA TYR A 60 1.75 -2.95 9.07
C TYR A 60 1.00 -4.09 8.34
N LYS A 61 0.47 -5.07 9.09
CA LYS A 61 -0.31 -6.19 8.53
C LYS A 61 -1.62 -5.74 7.87
N LYS A 62 -2.29 -4.75 8.46
CA LYS A 62 -3.54 -4.19 7.92
C LYS A 62 -3.25 -3.41 6.63
N ILE A 63 -2.19 -2.59 6.62
CA ILE A 63 -1.76 -1.85 5.42
C ILE A 63 -1.37 -2.81 4.29
N SER A 64 -0.63 -3.87 4.61
CA SER A 64 -0.23 -4.91 3.66
C SER A 64 -1.42 -5.58 2.98
N ARG A 65 -2.43 -5.95 3.77
CA ARG A 65 -3.68 -6.53 3.26
C ARG A 65 -4.46 -5.53 2.41
N ALA A 66 -4.58 -4.27 2.87
CA ALA A 66 -5.36 -3.25 2.19
C ALA A 66 -4.77 -2.84 0.82
N LEU A 67 -3.43 -2.83 0.69
CA LEU A 67 -2.76 -2.37 -0.52
C LEU A 67 -2.17 -3.51 -1.38
N ASN A 68 -2.27 -4.77 -0.93
CA ASN A 68 -1.62 -5.94 -1.54
C ASN A 68 -0.10 -5.75 -1.75
N ILE A 69 0.56 -5.07 -0.80
CA ILE A 69 2.00 -4.82 -0.82
C ILE A 69 2.67 -5.71 0.23
N SER A 70 3.85 -6.23 -0.09
CA SER A 70 4.63 -7.02 0.86
C SER A 70 4.98 -6.22 2.13
N LEU A 71 5.00 -6.90 3.27
CA LEU A 71 5.35 -6.27 4.56
C LEU A 71 6.76 -5.65 4.56
N SER A 72 7.72 -6.27 3.86
CA SER A 72 9.08 -5.75 3.76
C SER A 72 9.14 -4.43 2.99
N THR A 73 8.35 -4.30 1.93
CA THR A 73 8.21 -3.04 1.18
C THR A 73 7.56 -1.95 2.04
N ILE A 74 6.52 -2.28 2.81
CA ILE A 74 5.88 -1.30 3.71
C ILE A 74 6.86 -0.81 4.78
N LYS A 75 7.59 -1.73 5.41
CA LYS A 75 8.63 -1.39 6.40
C LYS A 75 9.72 -0.50 5.79
N SER A 76 10.16 -0.79 4.57
CA SER A 76 11.20 0.00 3.92
C SER A 76 10.73 1.40 3.52
N ILE A 77 9.48 1.55 3.07
CA ILE A 77 8.86 2.85 2.81
C ILE A 77 8.81 3.68 4.09
N ILE A 78 8.25 3.13 5.17
CA ILE A 78 8.08 3.86 6.43
C ILE A 78 9.44 4.22 7.05
N ARG A 79 10.43 3.33 6.99
CA ARG A 79 11.79 3.62 7.46
C ARG A 79 12.40 4.80 6.71
N LYS A 80 12.33 4.80 5.37
CA LYS A 80 12.86 5.90 4.55
C LYS A 80 12.09 7.20 4.78
N TRP A 81 10.77 7.12 4.92
CA TRP A 81 9.95 8.29 5.22
C TRP A 81 10.33 8.91 6.59
N LYS A 82 10.57 8.09 7.62
CA LYS A 82 11.06 8.58 8.92
C LYS A 82 12.45 9.20 8.85
N GLU A 83 13.33 8.69 7.99
CA GLU A 83 14.71 9.15 7.87
C GLU A 83 14.83 10.43 7.03
N TYR A 84 14.13 10.50 5.90
CA TYR A 84 14.28 11.58 4.91
C TYR A 84 13.07 12.51 4.83
N GLY A 85 11.94 12.19 5.47
CA GLY A 85 10.69 12.94 5.37
C GLY A 85 10.02 12.87 3.98
N THR A 86 10.48 11.99 3.08
CA THR A 86 10.02 11.95 1.70
C THR A 86 9.63 10.54 1.23
N THR A 87 8.63 10.48 0.37
CA THR A 87 8.19 9.29 -0.37
C THR A 87 8.67 9.27 -1.83
N ALA A 88 9.27 10.38 -2.28
CA ALA A 88 9.86 10.51 -3.61
C ALA A 88 11.04 9.54 -3.79
N ASN A 89 11.37 9.22 -5.05
CA ASN A 89 12.54 8.40 -5.33
C ASN A 89 13.80 9.26 -5.21
N LEU A 90 14.73 8.86 -4.35
CA LEU A 90 16.04 9.52 -4.26
C LEU A 90 16.93 9.06 -5.41
N PRO A 91 17.83 9.92 -5.91
CA PRO A 91 18.83 9.50 -6.88
C PRO A 91 19.63 8.34 -6.30
N ARG A 92 19.88 7.32 -7.14
CA ARG A 92 20.71 6.19 -6.72
C ARG A 92 22.14 6.69 -6.52
N GLY A 93 22.71 6.41 -5.35
CA GLY A 93 24.14 6.55 -5.12
C GLY A 93 24.88 5.66 -6.11
N GLY A 94 25.56 6.27 -7.07
CA GLY A 94 26.40 5.55 -8.02
C GLY A 94 27.65 5.00 -7.34
N ARG A 95 28.30 4.03 -7.98
CA ARG A 95 29.64 3.59 -7.56
C ARG A 95 30.61 4.75 -7.73
N PRO A 96 31.38 5.15 -6.70
CA PRO A 96 32.37 6.19 -6.86
C PRO A 96 33.43 5.74 -7.88
N PRO A 97 33.90 6.65 -8.76
CA PRO A 97 34.90 6.31 -9.77
C PRO A 97 36.23 5.96 -9.11
N LYS A 98 36.93 4.93 -9.64
CA LYS A 98 38.24 4.50 -9.14
C LYS A 98 39.31 5.58 -9.28
N LEU A 99 39.25 6.35 -10.36
CA LEU A 99 40.20 7.41 -10.67
C LEU A 99 39.63 8.76 -10.23
N LYS A 100 40.47 9.57 -9.56
CA LYS A 100 40.17 10.97 -9.27
C LYS A 100 40.18 11.78 -10.57
N SER A 101 39.43 12.88 -10.61
CA SER A 101 39.31 13.79 -11.77
C SER A 101 40.66 14.21 -12.37
N ARG A 102 41.70 14.34 -11.53
CA ARG A 102 43.05 14.76 -11.92
C ARG A 102 43.77 13.78 -12.87
N THR A 103 43.48 12.48 -12.78
CA THR A 103 44.12 11.43 -13.61
C THR A 103 43.37 11.20 -14.91
N ARG A 104 42.20 11.84 -15.11
CA ARG A 104 41.33 11.68 -16.28
C ARG A 104 41.77 12.49 -17.52
N ARG A 105 43.01 12.98 -17.57
CA ARG A 105 43.47 13.88 -18.65
C ARG A 105 43.55 13.16 -20.02
N LYS A 106 43.19 13.92 -21.06
CA LYS A 106 42.99 13.59 -22.49
C LYS A 106 43.92 12.52 -23.05
#